data_AF-A0A7J6CY70-F1
#
_entry.id   AF-A0A7J6CY70-F1
#
_cell.length_a   1.000
_cell.length_b   1.000
_cell.length_c   1.000
_cell.angle_alpha   90.00
_cell.angle_beta   90.00
_cell.angle_gamma   90.00
#
_symmetry.space_group_name_H-M   'P 1'
#
loop_
_entity.id
_entity.type
_entity.pdbx_description
1 polymer ?
#
loop_
_entity_poly.entity_id
_entity_poly.type
_entity_poly.pdbx_seq_one_letter_code
_entity_poly.pdbx_strand_id
1 'polypeptide(L)'
;MKTVCGDQSTVGMREAGPSSANQPSNDFLDFPLPTQPSNFCAVLHEENMRSYRKLTITPSQSLALERETRQQDTNHIWHLARAPRLTSSEFKTICSRRADFDTLAVRIKGTSKMQTKAMRRGVELELVAAQQYSNVTGNLVYPCGFVVNPMLHTLAHPQRGRS
;
A
#
# COMPACT_ATOMS: atom_id res chain seq x y z
N MET A 1 30.77 25.53 61.71
CA MET A 1 30.13 25.10 62.98
C MET A 1 28.69 24.73 62.62
N LYS A 2 28.13 23.52 62.66
CA LYS A 2 28.35 22.20 63.30
C LYS A 2 27.69 21.15 62.36
N THR A 3 28.36 20.06 61.98
CA THR A 3 28.17 18.66 62.47
C THR A 3 27.05 17.83 61.80
N VAL A 4 27.48 16.97 60.86
CA VAL A 4 27.29 15.49 60.68
C VAL A 4 26.18 14.69 61.41
N CYS A 5 25.58 13.79 60.59
CA CYS A 5 24.98 12.43 60.78
C CYS A 5 23.78 12.14 61.69
N GLY A 6 22.90 11.26 61.17
CA GLY A 6 22.16 10.28 61.96
C GLY A 6 20.97 9.64 61.24
N ASP A 7 21.19 8.49 60.61
CA ASP A 7 20.19 7.56 60.04
C ASP A 7 19.19 7.00 61.08
N GLN A 8 17.97 6.65 60.64
CA GLN A 8 17.46 5.27 60.71
C GLN A 8 16.13 5.02 59.96
N SER A 9 16.11 3.86 59.28
CA SER A 9 15.08 3.12 58.52
C SER A 9 13.69 3.00 59.19
N THR A 10 12.58 2.58 58.55
CA THR A 10 12.36 1.28 57.87
C THR A 10 10.93 1.15 57.27
N VAL A 11 10.79 0.29 56.23
CA VAL A 11 9.58 -0.41 55.69
C VAL A 11 8.56 0.46 54.92
N GLY A 12 8.06 0.14 53.72
CA GLY A 12 8.17 -1.02 52.85
C GLY A 12 7.05 -0.95 51.79
N MET A 13 7.17 -1.78 50.75
CA MET A 13 6.14 -2.25 49.79
C MET A 13 6.60 -2.08 48.34
N ARG A 14 6.89 -3.24 47.75
CA ARG A 14 7.03 -3.46 46.32
C ARG A 14 5.64 -3.35 45.70
N GLU A 15 5.49 -2.55 44.66
CA GLU A 15 4.50 -2.83 43.63
C GLU A 15 5.20 -2.85 42.27
N ALA A 16 5.30 -4.06 41.73
CA ALA A 16 5.66 -4.32 40.36
C ALA A 16 4.47 -3.88 39.49
N GLY A 17 4.55 -2.66 38.93
CA GLY A 17 3.66 -2.25 37.85
C GLY A 17 3.89 -3.17 36.64
N PRO A 18 2.83 -3.68 35.99
CA PRO A 18 2.98 -4.62 34.90
C PRO A 18 3.77 -3.94 33.78
N SER A 19 4.85 -4.61 33.38
CA SER A 19 5.60 -4.35 32.15
C SER A 19 4.58 -4.09 31.06
N SER A 20 4.48 -2.83 30.64
CA SER A 20 3.57 -2.40 29.58
C SER A 20 3.89 -3.27 28.38
N ALA A 21 2.94 -4.15 28.09
CA ALA A 21 3.01 -5.14 27.05
C ALA A 21 3.61 -4.49 25.80
N ASN A 22 4.59 -5.18 25.20
CA ASN A 22 5.09 -4.93 23.86
C ASN A 22 3.97 -4.38 22.98
N GLN A 23 3.93 -3.05 22.84
CA GLN A 23 3.25 -2.43 21.73
C GLN A 23 4.01 -2.97 20.51
N PRO A 24 3.38 -3.72 19.60
CA PRO A 24 4.06 -4.09 18.37
C PRO A 24 4.49 -2.77 17.73
N SER A 25 5.79 -2.58 17.59
CA SER A 25 6.31 -1.42 16.89
C SER A 25 5.56 -1.37 15.56
N ASN A 26 4.92 -0.22 15.29
CA ASN A 26 4.12 0.01 14.08
C ASN A 26 5.02 0.13 12.82
N ASP A 27 6.19 -0.51 12.87
CA ASP A 27 7.23 -0.54 11.84
C ASP A 27 6.84 -1.58 10.80
N PHE A 28 5.72 -1.33 10.14
CA PHE A 28 5.42 -1.99 8.88
C PHE A 28 6.61 -1.77 7.95
N LEU A 29 7.17 -2.88 7.47
CA LEU A 29 8.33 -2.87 6.60
C LEU A 29 8.07 -2.00 5.37
N ASP A 30 9.14 -1.37 4.89
CA ASP A 30 9.09 -0.70 3.60
C ASP A 30 8.86 -1.71 2.49
N PHE A 31 8.13 -1.27 1.47
CA PHE A 31 7.95 -2.03 0.24
C PHE A 31 8.90 -1.47 -0.84
N PRO A 32 10.21 -1.77 -0.78
CA PRO A 32 11.15 -1.26 -1.77
C PRO A 32 10.87 -1.88 -3.13
N LEU A 33 10.74 -1.03 -4.14
CA LEU A 33 10.70 -1.49 -5.52
C LEU A 33 12.12 -1.73 -6.04
N PRO A 34 12.35 -2.81 -6.81
CA PRO A 34 13.64 -3.03 -7.45
C PRO A 34 13.92 -1.90 -8.44
N THR A 35 15.17 -1.43 -8.48
CA THR A 35 15.62 -0.48 -9.50
C THR A 35 15.51 -1.14 -10.87
N GLN A 36 14.72 -0.56 -11.78
CA GLN A 36 14.62 -1.02 -13.15
C GLN A 36 15.30 -0.02 -14.10
N PRO A 37 16.10 -0.47 -15.08
CA PRO A 37 16.64 0.42 -16.10
C PRO A 37 15.48 1.02 -16.91
N SER A 38 15.46 2.35 -17.07
CA SER A 38 14.51 3.00 -17.97
C SER A 38 15.03 2.92 -19.40
N ASN A 39 14.58 1.93 -20.16
CA ASN A 39 14.81 1.84 -21.60
C ASN A 39 13.63 2.37 -22.42
N PHE A 40 12.65 3.00 -21.78
CA PHE A 40 11.44 3.51 -22.43
C PHE A 40 11.50 5.02 -22.62
N CYS A 41 11.40 5.47 -23.86
CA CYS A 41 11.26 6.88 -24.24
C CYS A 41 9.87 7.09 -24.85
N ALA A 42 8.99 7.81 -24.16
CA ALA A 42 7.69 8.19 -24.69
C ALA A 42 7.82 9.49 -25.48
N VAL A 43 7.61 9.43 -26.80
CA VAL A 43 7.50 10.64 -27.63
C VAL A 43 6.01 10.97 -27.77
N LEU A 44 5.55 11.93 -26.99
CA LEU A 44 4.16 12.39 -26.95
C LEU A 44 4.06 13.82 -27.45
N HIS A 45 2.89 14.19 -28.01
CA HIS A 45 2.56 15.59 -28.31
C HIS A 45 2.56 16.43 -27.02
N GLU A 46 2.84 17.74 -27.11
CA GLU A 46 3.08 18.63 -25.96
C GLU A 46 1.98 18.58 -24.88
N GLU A 47 0.70 18.54 -25.30
CA GLU A 47 -0.43 18.43 -24.38
C GLU A 47 -0.43 17.12 -23.56
N ASN A 48 -0.06 16.02 -24.22
CA ASN A 48 0.01 14.68 -23.63
C ASN A 48 1.27 14.55 -22.78
N MET A 49 2.38 15.17 -23.21
CA MET A 49 3.62 15.23 -22.45
C MET A 49 3.43 15.98 -21.11
N ARG A 50 2.68 17.09 -21.12
CA ARG A 50 2.33 17.82 -19.90
C ARG A 50 1.54 16.96 -18.92
N SER A 51 0.56 16.21 -19.43
CA SER A 51 -0.26 15.31 -18.62
C SER A 51 0.56 14.13 -18.08
N TYR A 52 1.43 13.55 -18.91
CA TYR A 52 2.35 12.46 -18.56
C TYR A 52 3.30 12.89 -17.42
N ARG A 53 3.93 14.06 -17.52
CA ARG A 53 4.84 14.58 -16.48
C ARG A 53 4.18 14.76 -15.11
N LYS A 54 2.87 15.05 -15.06
CA LYS A 54 2.12 15.17 -13.79
C LYS A 54 1.99 13.84 -13.04
N LEU A 55 2.17 12.71 -13.73
CA LEU A 55 2.06 11.38 -13.14
C LEU A 55 3.38 10.87 -12.59
N THR A 56 4.50 11.47 -13.01
CA THR A 56 5.83 11.17 -12.50
C THR A 56 5.88 11.36 -10.99
N ILE A 57 6.43 10.38 -10.30
CA ILE A 57 6.67 10.42 -8.85
C ILE A 57 8.10 9.98 -8.55
N THR A 58 8.66 10.47 -7.46
CA THR A 58 9.96 10.02 -6.95
C THR A 58 9.82 8.67 -6.22
N PRO A 59 10.92 7.91 -6.04
CA PRO A 59 10.90 6.72 -5.19
C PRO A 59 10.41 6.98 -3.76
N SER A 60 10.79 8.12 -3.17
CA SER A 60 10.33 8.52 -1.84
C SER A 60 8.82 8.81 -1.80
N GLN A 61 8.28 9.47 -2.83
CA GLN A 61 6.84 9.70 -2.96
C GLN A 61 6.06 8.40 -3.18
N SER A 62 6.61 7.45 -3.94
CA SER A 62 6.01 6.12 -4.09
C SER A 62 5.88 5.41 -2.75
N LEU A 63 6.94 5.45 -1.93
CA LEU A 63 6.94 4.80 -0.63
C LEU A 63 5.97 5.46 0.35
N ALA A 64 5.92 6.79 0.38
CA ALA A 64 4.95 7.54 1.17
C ALA A 64 3.51 7.21 0.75
N LEU A 65 3.25 7.18 -0.57
CA LEU A 65 1.95 6.83 -1.11
C LEU A 65 1.51 5.41 -0.71
N GLU A 66 2.42 4.43 -0.78
CA GLU A 66 2.14 3.07 -0.30
C GLU A 66 1.74 3.08 1.17
N ARG A 67 2.54 3.69 2.04
CA ARG A 67 2.30 3.74 3.49
C ARG A 67 0.96 4.40 3.82
N GLU A 68 0.69 5.55 3.22
CA GLU A 68 -0.56 6.31 3.44
C GLU A 68 -1.79 5.55 2.97
N THR A 69 -1.66 4.73 1.92
CA THR A 69 -2.79 4.05 1.28
C THR A 69 -2.95 2.58 1.67
N ARG A 70 -2.33 2.13 2.78
CA ARG A 70 -2.50 0.76 3.31
C ARG A 70 -3.92 0.40 3.72
N GLN A 71 -4.75 1.40 4.03
CA GLN A 71 -6.20 1.22 4.28
C GLN A 71 -7.02 1.16 2.97
N GLN A 72 -6.34 1.13 1.82
CA GLN A 72 -6.84 0.89 0.47
C GLN A 72 -8.12 1.67 0.10
N ASP A 73 -9.25 0.97 0.01
CA ASP A 73 -10.49 1.41 -0.63
C ASP A 73 -11.25 2.48 0.17
N THR A 74 -10.98 2.58 1.46
CA THR A 74 -11.50 3.65 2.32
C THR A 74 -10.70 4.95 2.21
N ASN A 75 -9.48 4.91 1.64
CA ASN A 75 -8.62 6.07 1.55
C ASN A 75 -8.89 6.88 0.25
N HIS A 76 -9.25 8.15 0.41
CA HIS A 76 -9.43 9.09 -0.70
C HIS A 76 -8.17 9.24 -1.59
N ILE A 77 -6.98 9.28 -0.98
CA ILE A 77 -5.69 9.39 -1.67
C ILE A 77 -5.48 8.18 -2.60
N TRP A 78 -5.93 6.99 -2.18
CA TRP A 78 -5.88 5.78 -3.02
C TRP A 78 -6.70 5.96 -4.30
N HIS A 79 -7.92 6.50 -4.20
CA HIS A 79 -8.77 6.77 -5.37
C HIS A 79 -8.16 7.84 -6.29
N LEU A 80 -7.63 8.93 -5.73
CA LEU A 80 -6.97 9.99 -6.50
C LEU A 80 -5.73 9.49 -7.24
N ALA A 81 -4.87 8.74 -6.56
CA ALA A 81 -3.64 8.22 -7.15
C ALA A 81 -3.92 7.14 -8.20
N ARG A 82 -5.01 6.39 -8.05
CA ARG A 82 -5.41 5.34 -8.99
C ARG A 82 -6.08 5.89 -10.24
N ALA A 83 -6.92 6.92 -10.14
CA ALA A 83 -7.75 7.41 -11.24
C ALA A 83 -7.00 7.71 -12.55
N PRO A 84 -5.79 8.28 -12.56
CA PRO A 84 -5.08 8.57 -13.80
C PRO A 84 -4.11 7.45 -14.25
N ARG A 85 -4.07 6.30 -13.56
CA ARG A 85 -3.09 5.23 -13.80
C ARG A 85 -3.76 3.95 -14.26
N LEU A 86 -3.09 3.24 -15.18
CA LEU A 86 -3.46 1.89 -15.54
C LEU A 86 -3.09 0.94 -14.41
N THR A 87 -4.06 0.14 -14.01
CA THR A 87 -3.91 -0.85 -12.95
C THR A 87 -3.64 -2.23 -13.53
N SER A 88 -3.04 -3.12 -12.72
CA SER A 88 -2.73 -4.49 -13.17
C SER A 88 -3.93 -5.24 -13.78
N SER A 89 -5.14 -5.04 -13.24
CA SER A 89 -6.38 -5.62 -13.81
C SER A 89 -6.72 -5.07 -15.20
N GLU A 90 -6.50 -3.78 -15.43
CA GLU A 90 -6.71 -3.15 -16.72
C GLU A 90 -5.63 -3.57 -17.71
N PHE A 91 -4.37 -3.61 -17.27
CA PHE A 91 -3.24 -4.09 -18.06
C PHE A 91 -3.47 -5.51 -18.58
N LYS A 92 -3.89 -6.44 -17.71
CA LYS A 92 -4.26 -7.80 -18.15
C LYS A 92 -5.36 -7.78 -19.21
N THR A 93 -6.36 -6.92 -19.02
CA THR A 93 -7.49 -6.80 -19.96
C THR A 93 -7.03 -6.25 -21.31
N ILE A 94 -6.08 -5.31 -21.31
CA ILE A 94 -5.48 -4.73 -22.52
C ILE A 94 -4.66 -5.81 -23.24
N CYS A 95 -3.73 -6.46 -22.55
CA CYS A 95 -2.82 -7.44 -23.16
C CYS A 95 -3.52 -8.70 -23.69
N SER A 96 -4.66 -9.09 -23.11
CA SER A 96 -5.43 -10.26 -23.56
C SER A 96 -6.41 -9.96 -24.69
N ARG A 97 -6.62 -8.69 -25.04
CA ARG A 97 -7.64 -8.28 -26.01
C ARG A 97 -7.14 -8.43 -27.45
N ARG A 98 -8.01 -8.91 -28.33
CA ARG A 98 -7.73 -9.10 -29.77
C ARG A 98 -8.52 -8.17 -30.71
N ALA A 99 -9.56 -7.49 -30.23
CA ALA A 99 -10.43 -6.59 -31.00
C ALA A 99 -11.14 -5.56 -30.08
N ASP A 100 -11.92 -4.62 -30.63
CA ASP A 100 -12.77 -3.66 -29.89
C ASP A 100 -12.02 -2.74 -28.89
N PHE A 101 -10.86 -2.24 -29.30
CA PHE A 101 -10.02 -1.40 -28.46
C PHE A 101 -10.68 -0.09 -28.03
N ASP A 102 -11.48 0.54 -28.90
CA ASP A 102 -12.17 1.79 -28.59
C ASP A 102 -13.23 1.59 -27.50
N THR A 103 -14.02 0.51 -27.60
CA THR A 103 -14.99 0.14 -26.56
C THR A 103 -14.30 -0.17 -25.25
N LEU A 104 -13.14 -0.84 -25.29
CA LEU A 104 -12.33 -1.08 -24.10
C LEU A 104 -11.84 0.22 -23.48
N ALA A 105 -11.35 1.17 -24.27
CA ALA A 105 -10.88 2.45 -23.78
C ALA A 105 -12.00 3.27 -23.11
N VAL A 106 -13.19 3.31 -23.72
CA VAL A 106 -14.38 3.94 -23.12
C VAL A 106 -14.73 3.28 -21.79
N ARG A 107 -14.67 1.95 -21.71
CA ARG A 107 -14.97 1.21 -20.47
C ARG A 107 -13.93 1.42 -19.37
N ILE A 108 -12.64 1.48 -19.71
CA ILE A 108 -11.57 1.75 -18.75
C ILE A 108 -11.70 3.19 -18.21
N LYS A 109 -12.05 4.15 -19.07
CA LYS A 109 -12.30 5.55 -18.65
C LYS A 109 -13.62 5.71 -17.88
N GLY A 110 -14.64 4.95 -18.26
CA GLY A 110 -15.98 4.97 -17.68
C GLY A 110 -16.10 4.01 -16.52
N THR A 111 -15.49 4.35 -15.38
CA THR A 111 -15.50 3.52 -14.18
C THR A 111 -16.92 3.36 -13.61
N SER A 112 -17.63 2.29 -14.00
CA SER A 112 -18.85 1.86 -13.31
C SER A 112 -18.47 1.06 -12.06
N LYS A 113 -18.85 1.57 -10.89
CA LYS A 113 -18.62 0.96 -9.57
C LYS A 113 -19.55 -0.24 -9.34
N MET A 114 -19.49 -1.26 -10.19
CA MET A 114 -20.28 -2.48 -9.97
C MET A 114 -19.56 -3.40 -8.99
N GLN A 115 -20.00 -3.39 -7.73
CA GLN A 115 -19.56 -4.36 -6.73
C GLN A 115 -20.54 -5.54 -6.73
N THR A 116 -20.07 -6.71 -7.16
CA THR A 116 -20.91 -7.92 -7.13
C THR A 116 -20.90 -8.57 -5.74
N LYS A 117 -21.91 -9.41 -5.44
CA LYS A 117 -21.94 -10.19 -4.18
C LYS A 117 -20.70 -11.05 -4.00
N ALA A 118 -20.20 -11.66 -5.08
CA ALA A 118 -18.97 -12.44 -5.06
C ALA A 118 -17.74 -11.58 -4.73
N MET A 119 -17.67 -10.34 -5.23
CA MET A 119 -16.59 -9.40 -4.90
C MET A 119 -16.63 -9.00 -3.43
N ARG A 120 -17.81 -8.71 -2.86
CA ARG A 120 -17.94 -8.42 -1.40
C ARG A 120 -17.47 -9.58 -0.56
N ARG A 121 -17.97 -10.78 -0.85
CA ARG A 121 -17.55 -12.00 -0.15
C ARG A 121 -16.04 -12.24 -0.26
N GLY A 122 -15.44 -11.94 -1.41
CA GLY A 122 -13.99 -12.03 -1.60
C GLY A 122 -13.22 -11.11 -0.66
N VAL A 123 -13.66 -9.86 -0.49
CA VAL A 123 -13.07 -8.89 0.46
C VAL A 123 -13.24 -9.36 1.91
N GLU A 124 -14.44 -9.84 2.27
CA GLU A 124 -14.72 -10.32 3.63
C GLU A 124 -13.84 -11.53 4.02
N LEU A 125 -13.59 -12.43 3.08
CA LEU A 125 -12.80 -13.65 3.30
C LEU A 125 -11.27 -13.42 3.21
N GLU A 126 -10.83 -12.25 2.75
CA GLU A 126 -9.40 -11.94 2.57
C GLU A 126 -8.63 -12.06 3.89
N LEU A 127 -9.19 -11.57 5.00
CA LEU A 127 -8.58 -11.65 6.33
C LEU A 127 -8.44 -13.10 6.82
N VAL A 128 -9.47 -13.93 6.57
CA VAL A 128 -9.46 -15.35 6.95
C VAL A 128 -8.41 -16.10 6.13
N ALA A 129 -8.35 -15.83 4.82
CA ALA A 129 -7.35 -16.43 3.93
C ALA A 129 -5.92 -16.06 4.36
N ALA A 130 -5.67 -14.79 4.69
CA ALA A 130 -4.36 -14.31 5.17
C ALA A 130 -3.95 -15.00 6.48
N GLN A 131 -4.87 -15.12 7.44
CA GLN A 131 -4.62 -15.83 8.71
C GLN A 131 -4.31 -17.31 8.48
N GLN A 132 -5.08 -17.98 7.63
CA GLN A 132 -4.83 -19.38 7.27
C GLN A 132 -3.48 -19.56 6.60
N TYR A 133 -3.10 -18.66 5.69
CA TYR A 133 -1.79 -18.69 5.03
C TYR A 133 -0.65 -18.57 6.03
N SER A 134 -0.71 -17.59 6.95
CA SER A 134 0.30 -17.44 8.01
C SER A 134 0.39 -18.68 8.90
N ASN A 135 -0.74 -19.29 9.25
CA ASN A 135 -0.77 -20.49 10.08
C ASN A 135 -0.16 -21.72 9.38
N VAL A 136 -0.38 -21.86 8.07
CA VAL A 136 0.10 -23.02 7.29
C VAL A 136 1.57 -22.88 6.91
N THR A 137 2.01 -21.68 6.54
CA THR A 137 3.36 -21.45 6.00
C THR A 137 4.36 -20.93 7.04
N GLY A 138 3.87 -20.38 8.16
CA GLY A 138 4.69 -19.65 9.12
C GLY A 138 5.12 -18.26 8.64
N ASN A 139 4.67 -17.82 7.45
CA ASN A 139 5.02 -16.51 6.91
C ASN A 139 4.16 -15.40 7.50
N LEU A 140 4.76 -14.23 7.70
CA LEU A 140 4.05 -13.04 8.15
C LEU A 140 3.36 -12.35 6.97
N VAL A 141 2.08 -12.01 7.16
CA VAL A 141 1.31 -11.21 6.20
C VAL A 141 1.21 -9.78 6.71
N TYR A 142 1.57 -8.83 5.85
CA TYR A 142 1.53 -7.40 6.16
C TYR A 142 0.56 -6.67 5.23
N PRO A 143 -0.19 -5.67 5.73
CA PRO A 143 -0.99 -4.81 4.87
C PRO A 143 -0.06 -4.00 3.96
N CYS A 144 -0.43 -3.90 2.68
CA CYS A 144 0.27 -3.08 1.70
C CYS A 144 -0.71 -2.14 1.00
N GLY A 145 -0.22 -0.95 0.68
CA GLY A 145 -0.98 0.08 -0.01
C GLY A 145 -0.81 0.06 -1.52
N PHE A 146 -1.12 1.20 -2.13
CA PHE A 146 -1.02 1.40 -3.57
C PHE A 146 0.43 1.68 -3.99
N VAL A 147 0.96 0.82 -4.84
CA VAL A 147 2.35 0.90 -5.29
C VAL A 147 2.40 1.43 -6.72
N VAL A 148 3.13 2.52 -6.93
CA VAL A 148 3.33 3.15 -8.24
C VAL A 148 4.82 3.07 -8.58
N ASN A 149 5.16 2.49 -9.72
CA ASN A 149 6.55 2.39 -10.11
C ASN A 149 7.07 3.77 -10.59
N PRO A 150 8.09 4.37 -9.95
CA PRO A 150 8.66 5.66 -10.38
C PRO A 150 9.15 5.66 -11.83
N MET A 151 9.62 4.50 -12.32
CA MET A 151 10.17 4.31 -13.67
C MET A 151 9.09 4.06 -14.72
N LEU A 152 7.88 3.67 -14.30
CA LEU A 152 6.72 3.38 -15.14
C LEU A 152 5.48 4.01 -14.51
N HIS A 153 5.47 5.33 -14.39
CA HIS A 153 4.46 6.06 -13.62
C HIS A 153 3.03 5.95 -14.15
N THR A 154 2.85 5.49 -15.39
CA THR A 154 1.54 5.18 -15.99
C THR A 154 0.98 3.84 -15.52
N LEU A 155 1.83 2.93 -15.03
CA LEU A 155 1.45 1.65 -14.48
C LEU A 155 1.50 1.70 -12.94
N ALA A 156 0.40 1.31 -12.32
CA ALA A 156 0.35 1.08 -10.89
C ALA A 156 -0.09 -0.35 -10.61
N HIS A 157 0.51 -0.94 -9.59
CA HIS A 157 0.06 -2.21 -9.08
C HIS A 157 -0.79 -1.98 -7.84
N PRO A 158 -2.13 -2.04 -7.95
CA PRO A 158 -2.92 -2.19 -6.76
C PRO A 158 -2.73 -3.61 -6.25
N GLN A 159 -2.04 -3.75 -5.13
CA GLN A 159 -2.11 -4.99 -4.38
C GLN A 159 -3.55 -5.10 -3.85
N ARG A 160 -4.35 -5.96 -4.48
CA ARG A 160 -5.46 -6.62 -3.77
C ARG A 160 -4.83 -7.88 -3.23
N GLY A 161 -4.82 -8.05 -1.91
CA GLY A 161 -4.02 -9.07 -1.24
C GLY A 161 -4.08 -10.41 -1.96
N ARG A 162 -2.96 -10.76 -2.59
CA ARG A 162 -2.63 -12.11 -3.00
C ARG A 162 -1.23 -12.40 -2.51
N SER A 163 -1.16 -12.96 -1.32
CA SER A 163 -0.16 -13.96 -0.95
C SER A 163 -0.79 -14.92 0.03
#